data_AF-A0A3D5KRI8-F1
#
_entry.id   AF-A0A3D5KRI8-F1
#
_cell.length_a   1.000
_cell.length_b   1.000
_cell.length_c   1.000
_cell.angle_alpha   90.00
_cell.angle_beta   90.00
_cell.angle_gamma   90.00
#
_symmetry.space_group_name_H-M   'P 1'
#
loop_
_entity.id
_entity.type
_entity.pdbx_description
1 polymer ?
#
loop_
_entity_poly.entity_id
_entity_poly.type
_entity_poly.pdbx_seq_one_letter_code
_entity_poly.pdbx_strand_id
1 'polypeptide(L)'
;MTLSEFESKLNEWGQQRAPFLFLIDFEMQKPLAWKLDQVPAEILFSVNEFSNVNSKSKQSVSIELKKYPIPFNEYQSKFEFVKNKISLGDSYFT
;
A
#
# COMPACT_ATOMS: atom_id res chain seq x y z
N MET A 1 -5.94 -21.60 -0.65
CA MET A 1 -5.33 -21.49 -1.99
C MET A 1 -3.83 -21.56 -1.81
N THR A 2 -3.16 -22.41 -2.57
CA THR A 2 -1.69 -22.45 -2.59
C THR A 2 -1.12 -21.31 -3.44
N LEU A 3 0.17 -21.02 -3.32
CA LEU A 3 0.82 -19.98 -4.14
C LEU A 3 0.78 -20.32 -5.64
N SER A 4 0.95 -21.59 -5.98
CA SER A 4 0.87 -22.06 -7.37
C SER A 4 -0.54 -21.93 -7.96
N GLU A 5 -1.58 -22.20 -7.15
CA GLU A 5 -2.98 -21.95 -7.55
C GLU A 5 -3.25 -20.46 -7.76
N PHE A 6 -2.69 -19.59 -6.91
CA PHE A 6 -2.79 -18.14 -7.05
C PHE A 6 -2.15 -17.66 -8.35
N GLU A 7 -0.90 -18.04 -8.61
CA GLU A 7 -0.17 -17.68 -9.82
C GLU A 7 -0.90 -18.15 -11.08
N SER A 8 -1.36 -19.40 -11.10
CA SER A 8 -2.09 -19.97 -12.24
C SER A 8 -3.38 -19.19 -12.52
N LYS A 9 -4.12 -18.82 -11.48
CA LYS A 9 -5.36 -18.03 -11.58
C LYS A 9 -5.10 -16.62 -12.13
N LEU A 10 -4.02 -15.95 -11.68
CA LEU A 10 -3.65 -14.63 -12.21
C LEU A 10 -3.20 -14.70 -13.67
N ASN A 11 -2.41 -15.73 -14.02
CA ASN A 11 -1.94 -15.95 -15.38
C ASN A 11 -3.11 -16.21 -16.33
N GLU A 12 -4.10 -17.01 -15.92
CA GLU A 12 -5.32 -17.26 -16.68
C GLU A 12 -6.08 -15.95 -16.97
N TRP A 13 -6.30 -15.13 -15.95
CA TRP A 13 -6.98 -13.85 -16.12
C TRP A 13 -6.19 -12.86 -16.97
N GLY A 14 -4.87 -12.83 -16.82
CA GLY A 14 -3.98 -12.04 -17.67
C GLY A 14 -4.04 -12.47 -19.13
N GLN A 15 -4.05 -13.79 -19.39
CA GLN A 15 -4.20 -14.34 -20.75
C GLN A 15 -5.55 -13.97 -21.37
N GLN A 16 -6.61 -13.96 -20.57
CA GLN A 16 -7.96 -13.52 -20.97
C GLN A 16 -8.09 -12.00 -21.12
N ARG A 17 -7.05 -11.22 -20.79
CA ARG A 17 -7.09 -9.75 -20.70
C ARG A 17 -8.21 -9.25 -19.77
N ALA A 18 -8.54 -10.05 -18.75
CA ALA A 18 -9.52 -9.68 -17.74
C ALA A 18 -8.82 -8.88 -16.64
N PRO A 19 -9.30 -7.67 -16.30
CA PRO A 19 -8.74 -6.91 -15.20
C PRO A 19 -9.10 -7.55 -13.85
N PHE A 20 -8.16 -7.53 -12.91
CA PHE A 20 -8.31 -8.11 -11.58
C PHE A 20 -7.53 -7.31 -10.53
N LEU A 21 -7.95 -7.43 -9.28
CA LEU A 21 -7.25 -6.93 -8.10
C LEU A 21 -6.62 -8.10 -7.36
N PHE A 22 -5.36 -7.97 -6.96
CA PHE A 22 -4.70 -8.92 -6.06
C PHE A 22 -4.17 -8.21 -4.81
N LEU A 23 -4.13 -8.95 -3.70
CA LEU A 23 -3.63 -8.50 -2.41
C LEU A 23 -2.75 -9.61 -1.83
N ILE A 24 -1.50 -9.27 -1.52
CA ILE A 24 -0.54 -10.17 -0.90
C ILE A 24 0.04 -9.51 0.34
N ASP A 25 0.29 -10.31 1.38
CA ASP A 25 1.08 -9.89 2.53
C ASP A 25 2.58 -10.01 2.22
N PHE A 26 3.41 -9.37 3.05
CA PHE A 26 4.86 -9.35 2.88
C PHE A 26 5.49 -10.75 2.88
N GLU A 27 4.95 -11.67 3.68
CA GLU A 27 5.44 -13.05 3.77
C GLU A 27 4.78 -13.98 2.73
N MET A 28 3.89 -13.45 1.88
CA MET A 28 3.14 -14.17 0.85
C MET A 28 2.30 -15.36 1.38
N GLN A 29 1.90 -15.33 2.65
CA GLN A 29 1.16 -16.42 3.31
C GLN A 29 -0.33 -16.43 2.98
N LYS A 30 -0.91 -15.27 2.64
CA LYS A 30 -2.36 -15.09 2.47
C LYS A 30 -2.68 -14.34 1.18
N PRO A 31 -2.34 -14.90 0.00
CA PRO A 31 -2.61 -14.25 -1.27
C PRO A 31 -4.12 -14.31 -1.60
N LEU A 32 -4.67 -13.16 -1.98
CA LEU A 32 -6.07 -12.99 -2.37
C LEU A 32 -6.14 -12.33 -3.75
N ALA A 33 -7.11 -12.75 -4.57
CA ALA A 33 -7.35 -12.14 -5.87
C ALA A 33 -8.81 -12.26 -6.29
N TRP A 34 -9.32 -11.17 -6.87
CA TRP A 34 -10.70 -11.01 -7.32
C TRP A 34 -10.73 -10.37 -8.71
N LYS A 35 -11.70 -10.77 -9.54
CA LYS A 35 -12.11 -9.94 -10.68
C LYS A 35 -12.74 -8.65 -10.15
N LEU A 36 -12.71 -7.57 -10.93
CA LEU A 36 -13.13 -6.25 -10.45
C LEU A 36 -14.59 -6.19 -9.96
N ASP A 37 -15.47 -7.01 -10.53
CA ASP A 37 -16.88 -7.16 -10.16
C ASP A 37 -17.09 -8.03 -8.90
N GLN A 38 -16.05 -8.69 -8.41
CA GLN A 38 -16.07 -9.59 -7.26
C GLN A 38 -15.27 -9.05 -6.07
N VAL A 39 -14.75 -7.83 -6.16
CA VAL A 39 -14.01 -7.20 -5.06
C VAL A 39 -15.01 -6.95 -3.90
N PRO A 40 -14.69 -7.42 -2.67
CA PRO A 40 -15.51 -7.14 -1.49
C PRO A 40 -15.73 -5.64 -1.30
N ALA A 41 -16.92 -5.25 -0.82
CA ALA A 41 -17.30 -3.84 -0.66
C ALA A 41 -16.41 -3.09 0.36
N GLU A 42 -15.77 -3.84 1.26
CA GLU A 42 -14.84 -3.34 2.27
C GLU A 42 -13.47 -2.96 1.68
N ILE A 43 -13.14 -3.49 0.49
CA ILE A 43 -11.87 -3.22 -0.19
C ILE A 43 -12.11 -2.12 -1.21
N LEU A 44 -11.61 -0.92 -0.92
CA LEU A 44 -11.69 0.22 -1.83
C LEU A 44 -10.37 0.40 -2.59
N PHE A 45 -10.46 0.60 -3.90
CA PHE A 45 -9.32 0.87 -4.77
C PHE A 45 -9.65 1.96 -5.78
N SER A 46 -8.63 2.73 -6.17
CA SER A 46 -8.72 3.72 -7.24
C SER A 46 -7.38 3.79 -7.96
N VAL A 47 -7.29 3.14 -9.11
CA VAL A 47 -6.09 3.02 -9.94
C VAL A 47 -6.47 3.38 -11.38
N ASN A 48 -6.04 4.56 -11.83
CA ASN A 48 -6.38 5.11 -13.15
C ASN A 48 -7.90 5.06 -13.43
N GLU A 49 -8.31 4.43 -14.54
CA GLU A 49 -9.71 4.21 -14.93
C GLU A 49 -10.45 3.15 -14.09
N PHE A 50 -9.75 2.38 -13.25
CA PHE A 50 -10.35 1.33 -12.42
C PHE A 50 -10.57 1.85 -10.99
N SER A 51 -11.82 1.97 -10.59
CA SER A 51 -12.17 2.40 -9.24
C SER A 51 -13.50 1.80 -8.81
N ASN A 52 -13.59 1.40 -7.54
CA ASN A 52 -14.85 1.08 -6.88
C ASN A 52 -15.21 2.10 -5.79
N VAL A 53 -14.47 3.21 -5.70
CA VAL A 53 -14.76 4.30 -4.77
C VAL A 53 -15.96 5.08 -5.29
N ASN A 54 -17.00 5.18 -4.46
CA ASN A 54 -18.14 6.02 -4.79
C ASN A 54 -17.70 7.50 -4.74
N SER A 55 -17.71 8.19 -5.87
CA SER A 55 -17.31 9.59 -6.01
C SER A 55 -18.31 10.58 -5.41
N LYS A 56 -19.34 10.09 -4.71
CA LYS A 56 -20.36 10.91 -4.04
C LYS A 56 -19.70 11.78 -2.97
N SER A 57 -19.57 13.06 -3.33
CA SER A 57 -19.07 14.19 -2.54
C SER A 57 -17.71 13.96 -1.87
N LYS A 58 -16.64 14.32 -2.59
CA LYS A 58 -15.48 14.92 -1.90
C LYS A 58 -15.99 16.23 -1.27
N GLN A 59 -16.53 16.14 -0.07
CA GLN A 59 -16.84 17.32 0.71
C GLN A 59 -15.49 18.00 0.97
N SER A 60 -15.32 19.21 0.45
CA SER A 60 -14.11 19.99 0.67
C SER A 60 -14.08 20.43 2.13
N VAL A 61 -13.67 19.52 3.00
CA VAL A 61 -13.42 19.83 4.41
C VAL A 61 -12.08 20.55 4.43
N SER A 62 -12.08 21.79 4.92
CA SER A 62 -10.85 22.49 5.24
C SER A 62 -10.18 21.76 6.41
N ILE A 63 -9.16 20.96 6.12
CA ILE A 63 -8.36 20.31 7.15
C ILE A 63 -7.25 21.28 7.56
N GLU A 64 -7.27 21.72 8.82
CA GLU A 64 -6.14 22.45 9.40
C GLU A 64 -5.14 21.47 10.02
N LEU A 65 -3.97 21.36 9.41
CA LEU A 65 -2.87 20.58 9.96
C LEU A 65 -2.06 21.44 10.95
N LYS A 66 -2.15 21.13 12.24
CA LYS A 66 -1.33 21.75 13.29
C LYS A 66 -0.05 20.92 13.50
N LYS A 67 1.10 21.58 13.41
CA LYS A 67 2.41 20.97 13.65
C LYS A 67 2.98 21.41 14.99
N TYR A 68 3.63 20.48 15.69
CA TYR A 68 4.32 20.72 16.95
C TYR A 68 5.74 20.14 16.85
N PRO A 69 6.64 20.81 16.09
CA PRO A 69 7.97 20.29 15.87
C PRO A 69 8.81 20.35 17.15
N ILE A 70 9.70 19.37 17.31
CA ILE A 70 10.79 19.47 18.28
C ILE A 70 11.80 20.56 17.86
N PRO A 71 12.60 21.07 18.80
CA PRO A 71 13.71 21.95 18.48
C PRO A 71 14.64 21.38 17.41
N PHE A 72 15.16 22.25 16.52
CA PHE A 72 15.98 21.83 15.38
C PHE A 72 17.24 21.06 15.80
N ASN A 73 17.89 21.48 16.88
CA ASN A 73 19.08 20.81 17.41
C ASN A 73 18.78 19.37 17.86
N GLU A 74 17.61 19.13 18.45
CA GLU A 74 17.17 17.79 18.85
C GLU A 74 16.92 16.91 17.62
N TYR A 75 16.23 17.46 16.61
CA TYR A 75 16.03 16.79 15.33
C TYR A 75 17.37 16.45 14.65
N GLN A 76 18.28 17.42 14.57
CA GLN A 76 19.59 17.27 13.92
C GLN A 76 20.40 16.13 14.56
N SER A 77 20.40 16.06 15.89
CA SER A 77 21.13 15.03 16.63
C SER A 77 20.62 13.63 16.30
N LYS A 78 19.28 13.45 16.24
CA LYS A 78 18.65 12.17 15.87
C LYS A 78 18.88 11.83 14.39
N PHE A 79 18.81 12.82 13.51
CA PHE A 79 19.02 12.65 12.08
C PHE A 79 20.45 12.18 11.76
N GLU A 80 21.47 12.82 12.34
CA GLU A 80 22.87 12.42 12.11
C GLU A 80 23.16 11.03 12.65
N PHE A 81 22.57 10.63 13.79
CA PHE A 81 22.66 9.27 14.30
C PHE A 81 22.12 8.23 13.29
N VAL A 82 20.90 8.46 12.81
CA VAL A 82 20.23 7.58 11.82
C VAL A 82 21.04 7.49 10.54
N LYS A 83 21.52 8.63 10.03
CA LYS A 83 22.33 8.70 8.82
C LYS A 83 23.65 7.94 8.94
N ASN A 84 24.34 8.08 10.07
CA ASN A 84 25.58 7.34 10.33
C ASN A 84 25.31 5.82 10.34
N LYS A 85 24.26 5.38 11.03
CA LYS A 85 23.84 3.98 11.07
C LYS A 85 23.56 3.38 9.69
N ILE A 86 22.82 4.10 8.83
CA ILE A 86 22.60 3.69 7.44
C ILE A 86 23.92 3.56 6.68
N SER A 87 24.86 4.50 6.88
CA SER A 87 26.17 4.46 6.21
C SER A 87 27.03 3.26 6.61
N LEU A 88 26.77 2.68 7.78
CA LEU A 88 27.42 1.47 8.28
C LEU A 88 26.71 0.18 7.85
N GLY A 89 25.59 0.27 7.12
CA GLY A 89 24.79 -0.87 6.70
C GLY A 89 23.71 -1.31 7.69
N ASP A 90 23.50 -0.56 8.78
CA ASP A 90 22.42 -0.82 9.73
C ASP A 90 21.08 -0.34 9.12
N SER A 91 20.35 -1.27 8.49
CA SER A 91 19.06 -1.01 7.82
C SER A 91 17.84 -1.22 8.72
N TYR A 92 18.04 -1.83 9.91
CA TYR A 92 17.02 -1.99 10.94
C TYR A 92 17.42 -1.16 12.16
N PHE A 93 16.60 -0.16 12.49
CA PHE A 93 16.77 0.66 13.70
C PHE A 93 16.02 0.00 14.86
N THR A 94 16.76 -0.63 15.77
CA THR A 94 16.31 -0.90 17.15
C THR A 94 16.77 0.19 18.10
#